data_AF-D8FAJ7-F1
#
_entry.id   AF-D8FAJ7-F1
#
_cell.length_a   1.000
_cell.length_b   1.000
_cell.length_c   1.000
_cell.angle_alpha   90.00
_cell.angle_beta   90.00
_cell.angle_gamma   90.00
#
_symmetry.space_group_name_H-M   'P 1'
#
loop_
_entity.id
_entity.type
_entity.pdbx_description
1 polymer ?
#
loop_
_entity_poly.entity_id
_entity_poly.type
_entity_poly.pdbx_seq_one_letter_code
_entity_poly.pdbx_strand_id
1 'polypeptide(L)'
;MLNINPMLEAERRMLTVDQYSYIRTAHRVYGKAIKQIARETGHSKNTVKKVLRGEYSGYKPRIGQAYPVLAPYIRTIDRWLKDDKDRPKKQRHTAVRVFNRLKQEHAFQGSETTVRRYVREAKLRLGVSGREVFIPSDPQTGVEAEWTGETALPF
;
A
#
# COMPACT_ATOMS: atom_id res chain seq x y z
N MET A 1 -35.54 -21.34 7.48
CA MET A 1 -34.17 -21.09 7.99
C MET A 1 -33.70 -19.78 7.38
N LEU A 2 -33.61 -18.70 8.17
CA LEU A 2 -33.18 -17.41 7.64
C LEU A 2 -31.68 -17.49 7.34
N ASN A 3 -31.36 -17.42 6.05
CA ASN A 3 -30.00 -17.45 5.53
C ASN A 3 -29.34 -16.11 5.89
N ILE A 4 -28.67 -16.04 7.03
CA ILE A 4 -27.96 -14.84 7.49
C ILE A 4 -26.68 -14.75 6.66
N ASN A 5 -26.67 -13.81 5.71
CA ASN A 5 -25.52 -13.54 4.84
C ASN A 5 -24.25 -13.27 5.67
N PRO A 6 -23.22 -14.14 5.61
CA PRO A 6 -22.01 -13.99 6.43
C PRO A 6 -21.19 -12.72 6.09
N MET A 7 -21.40 -12.12 4.90
CA MET A 7 -20.78 -10.85 4.52
C MET A 7 -21.35 -9.64 5.27
N LEU A 8 -22.66 -9.63 5.55
CA LEU A 8 -23.32 -8.58 6.33
C LEU A 8 -22.86 -8.59 7.81
N GLU A 9 -22.55 -9.78 8.32
CA GLU A 9 -21.98 -9.97 9.65
C GLU A 9 -20.51 -9.53 9.72
N ALA A 10 -19.76 -9.70 8.64
CA ALA A 10 -18.38 -9.21 8.50
C ALA A 10 -18.32 -7.68 8.44
N GLU A 11 -19.24 -7.04 7.70
CA GLU A 11 -19.40 -5.58 7.69
C GLU A 11 -19.78 -5.04 9.07
N ARG A 12 -20.72 -5.70 9.78
CA ARG A 12 -21.03 -5.36 11.19
C ARG A 12 -19.89 -5.62 12.16
N ARG A 13 -18.88 -6.42 11.80
CA ARG A 13 -17.69 -6.67 12.64
C ARG A 13 -16.64 -5.58 12.47
N MET A 14 -16.60 -4.90 11.33
CA MET A 14 -15.62 -3.87 11.03
C MET A 14 -16.18 -2.49 11.39
N LEU A 15 -15.48 -1.74 12.24
CA LEU A 15 -15.85 -0.35 12.53
C LEU A 15 -15.45 0.52 11.34
N THR A 16 -16.43 1.16 10.71
CA THR A 16 -16.16 2.22 9.74
C THR A 16 -15.69 3.49 10.45
N VAL A 17 -15.02 4.39 9.71
CA VAL A 17 -14.54 5.67 10.24
C VAL A 17 -15.71 6.50 10.82
N ASP A 18 -16.87 6.47 10.15
CA ASP A 18 -18.08 7.18 10.58
C ASP A 18 -18.68 6.61 11.86
N GLN A 19 -18.66 5.28 12.04
CA GLN A 19 -19.12 4.69 13.30
C GLN A 19 -18.17 5.02 14.46
N TYR A 20 -16.88 5.18 14.19
CA TYR A 20 -15.90 5.56 15.19
C TYR A 20 -16.09 7.01 15.66
N SER A 21 -16.43 7.94 14.76
CA SER A 21 -16.78 9.31 15.12
C SER A 21 -18.11 9.36 15.88
N TYR A 22 -19.13 8.64 15.39
CA TYR A 22 -20.44 8.55 16.03
C TYR A 22 -20.36 8.07 17.47
N ILE A 23 -19.67 6.95 17.74
CA ILE A 23 -19.54 6.40 19.10
C ILE A 23 -18.90 7.41 20.06
N ARG A 24 -17.85 8.12 19.60
CA ARG A 24 -17.15 9.12 20.43
C ARG A 24 -18.04 10.32 20.72
N THR A 25 -18.73 10.86 19.72
CA THR A 25 -19.62 12.01 19.88
C THR A 25 -20.86 11.64 20.71
N ALA A 26 -21.49 10.49 20.44
CA ALA A 26 -22.63 9.97 21.18
C ALA A 26 -22.37 9.86 22.69
N HIS A 27 -21.19 9.38 23.09
CA HIS A 27 -20.85 9.23 24.50
C HIS A 27 -20.35 10.52 25.14
N ARG A 28 -19.48 11.29 24.46
CA ARG A 28 -18.81 12.47 25.06
C ARG A 28 -19.67 13.73 25.01
N VAL A 29 -20.45 13.92 23.95
CA VAL A 29 -21.28 15.13 23.73
C VAL A 29 -22.70 14.88 24.20
N TYR A 30 -23.31 13.78 23.72
CA TYR A 30 -24.72 13.48 24.00
C TYR A 30 -24.95 12.63 25.25
N GLY A 31 -23.89 12.22 25.96
CA GLY A 31 -23.99 11.44 27.21
C GLY A 31 -24.69 10.08 27.09
N LYS A 32 -24.81 9.53 25.87
CA LYS A 32 -25.54 8.27 25.64
C LYS A 32 -24.85 7.10 26.36
N ALA A 33 -25.67 6.25 26.98
CA ALA A 33 -25.17 5.04 27.62
C ALA A 33 -24.59 4.05 26.60
N ILE A 34 -23.52 3.33 26.98
CA ILE A 34 -22.85 2.33 26.13
C ILE A 34 -23.83 1.27 25.58
N LYS A 35 -24.84 0.88 26.37
CA LYS A 35 -25.87 -0.10 25.95
C LYS A 35 -26.75 0.44 24.82
N GLN A 36 -27.03 1.74 24.82
CA GLN A 36 -27.79 2.39 23.77
C GLN A 36 -26.96 2.48 22.49
N ILE A 37 -25.71 2.94 22.60
CA ILE A 37 -24.78 3.02 21.46
C ILE A 37 -24.59 1.64 20.80
N ALA A 38 -24.41 0.59 21.60
CA ALA A 38 -24.27 -0.78 21.10
C ALA A 38 -25.50 -1.26 20.29
N ARG A 39 -26.71 -0.85 20.68
CA ARG A 39 -27.95 -1.18 19.95
C ARG A 39 -28.06 -0.39 18.64
N GLU A 40 -27.73 0.90 18.69
CA GLU A 40 -27.79 1.79 17.52
C GLU A 40 -26.75 1.42 16.45
N THR A 41 -25.53 1.05 16.87
CA THR A 41 -24.45 0.71 15.92
C THR A 41 -24.39 -0.77 15.58
N GLY A 42 -25.15 -1.63 16.25
CA GLY A 42 -25.10 -3.09 16.09
C GLY A 42 -23.79 -3.75 16.59
N HIS A 43 -22.95 -3.00 17.31
CA HIS A 43 -21.64 -3.47 17.80
C HIS A 43 -21.74 -3.99 19.24
N SER A 44 -20.87 -4.94 19.59
CA SER A 44 -20.79 -5.41 20.98
C SER A 44 -20.42 -4.26 21.93
N LYS A 45 -20.90 -4.32 23.19
CA LYS A 45 -20.51 -3.35 24.24
C LYS A 45 -18.99 -3.29 24.43
N ASN A 46 -18.29 -4.41 24.20
CA ASN A 46 -16.83 -4.49 24.30
C ASN A 46 -16.16 -3.68 23.17
N THR A 47 -16.70 -3.73 21.96
CA THR A 47 -16.26 -2.92 20.82
C THR A 47 -16.45 -1.43 21.12
N VAL A 48 -17.63 -1.03 21.59
CA VAL A 48 -17.91 0.36 21.98
C VAL A 48 -16.97 0.83 23.09
N LYS A 49 -16.74 0.02 24.13
CA LYS A 49 -15.75 0.33 25.19
C LYS A 49 -14.33 0.50 24.64
N LYS A 50 -13.88 -0.39 23.75
CA LYS A 50 -12.56 -0.27 23.09
C LYS A 50 -12.43 1.03 22.32
N VAL A 51 -13.47 1.44 21.60
CA VAL A 51 -13.51 2.73 20.88
C VAL A 51 -13.38 3.89 21.85
N LEU A 52 -14.15 3.89 22.94
CA LEU A 52 -14.15 4.97 23.93
C LEU A 52 -12.81 5.07 24.69
N ARG A 53 -12.12 3.94 24.92
CA ARG A 53 -10.77 3.89 25.49
C ARG A 53 -9.68 4.36 24.53
N GLY A 54 -9.97 4.55 23.24
CA GLY A 54 -8.96 4.90 22.24
C GLY A 54 -8.08 3.73 21.79
N GLU A 55 -8.43 2.50 22.16
CA GLU A 55 -7.64 1.28 21.88
C GLU A 55 -7.83 0.74 20.46
N TYR A 56 -8.69 1.36 19.64
CA TYR A 56 -8.85 0.95 18.25
C TYR A 56 -7.69 1.49 17.41
N SER A 57 -6.57 0.77 17.44
CA SER A 57 -5.60 0.81 16.37
C SER A 57 -6.28 0.21 15.15
N GLY A 58 -6.58 1.03 14.14
CA GLY A 58 -7.02 0.53 12.83
C GLY A 58 -6.05 -0.53 12.26
N TYR A 59 -6.41 -1.07 11.10
CA TYR A 59 -5.57 -2.05 10.39
C TYR A 59 -4.15 -1.49 10.25
N LYS A 60 -3.20 -2.00 11.06
CA LYS A 60 -1.81 -1.58 10.93
C LYS A 60 -1.34 -2.11 9.58
N PRO A 61 -0.85 -1.25 8.67
CA PRO A 61 -0.19 -1.76 7.48
C PRO A 61 0.91 -2.71 7.95
N ARG A 62 1.02 -3.89 7.33
CA ARG A 62 2.13 -4.82 7.65
C ARG A 62 3.43 -4.05 7.41
N ILE A 63 4.10 -3.70 8.51
CA ILE A 63 5.34 -2.92 8.51
C ILE A 63 6.44 -3.83 7.97
N GLY A 64 6.55 -3.94 6.64
CA GLY A 64 7.59 -4.66 5.92
C GLY A 64 7.62 -6.17 6.18
N GLN A 65 7.69 -6.99 5.12
CA GLN A 65 8.05 -8.39 5.32
C GLN A 65 9.55 -8.44 5.64
N ALA A 66 9.91 -8.83 6.87
CA ALA A 66 11.30 -8.99 7.24
C ALA A 66 11.99 -10.00 6.30
N TYR A 67 13.25 -9.72 5.96
CA TYR A 67 14.08 -10.61 5.16
C TYR A 67 15.04 -11.40 6.07
N PRO A 68 14.60 -12.45 6.80
CA PRO A 68 15.42 -13.10 7.84
C PRO A 68 16.72 -13.70 7.28
N VAL A 69 16.67 -14.29 6.09
CA VAL A 69 17.84 -14.92 5.44
C VAL A 69 18.75 -13.89 4.76
N LEU A 70 18.17 -12.78 4.27
CA LEU A 70 18.93 -11.74 3.56
C LEU A 70 19.53 -10.71 4.52
N ALA A 71 19.00 -10.58 5.73
CA ALA A 71 19.37 -9.56 6.71
C ALA A 71 20.89 -9.41 6.93
N PRO A 72 21.68 -10.49 7.06
CA PRO A 72 23.13 -10.37 7.22
C PRO A 72 23.84 -9.76 5.99
N TYR A 73 23.28 -9.96 4.80
CA TYR A 73 23.87 -9.59 3.52
C TYR A 73 23.37 -8.23 2.99
N ILE A 74 22.33 -7.65 3.61
CA ILE A 74 21.75 -6.37 3.22
C ILE A 74 22.82 -5.26 3.12
N ARG A 75 23.71 -5.16 4.11
CA ARG A 75 24.77 -4.13 4.11
C ARG A 75 25.75 -4.31 2.94
N THR A 76 26.08 -5.54 2.61
CA THR A 76 26.96 -5.88 1.48
C THR A 76 26.30 -5.53 0.14
N ILE A 77 25.02 -5.88 -0.01
CA ILE A 77 24.24 -5.56 -1.23
C ILE A 77 24.12 -4.03 -1.39
N ASP A 78 23.84 -3.30 -0.32
CA ASP A 78 23.73 -1.84 -0.35
C ASP A 78 25.04 -1.18 -0.78
N ARG A 79 26.19 -1.69 -0.33
CA ARG A 79 27.50 -1.20 -0.76
C ARG A 79 27.69 -1.41 -2.27
N TRP A 80 27.46 -2.62 -2.77
CA TRP A 80 27.58 -2.90 -4.21
C TRP A 80 26.65 -2.04 -5.07
N LEU A 81 25.42 -1.80 -4.60
CA LEU A 81 24.45 -0.95 -5.30
C LEU A 81 24.82 0.54 -5.26
N LYS A 82 25.50 1.01 -4.20
CA LYS A 82 26.06 2.36 -4.15
C LYS A 82 27.22 2.52 -5.12
N ASP A 83 28.15 1.57 -5.13
CA ASP A 83 29.29 1.58 -6.06
C ASP A 83 28.84 1.53 -7.53
N ASP A 84 27.70 0.90 -7.81
CA ASP A 84 27.08 0.88 -9.14
C ASP A 84 26.59 2.24 -9.63
N LYS A 85 26.33 3.19 -8.72
CA LYS A 85 25.84 4.52 -9.09
C LYS A 85 26.84 5.25 -9.99
N ASP A 86 28.12 5.14 -9.63
CA ASP A 86 29.22 5.83 -10.29
C ASP A 86 29.75 5.06 -11.50
N ARG A 87 29.29 3.82 -11.71
CA ARG A 87 29.69 2.97 -12.84
C ARG A 87 28.81 3.20 -14.08
N PRO A 88 29.37 3.03 -15.29
CA PRO A 88 28.63 3.06 -16.54
C PRO A 88 27.44 2.09 -16.55
N LYS A 89 26.32 2.45 -17.20
CA LYS A 89 25.06 1.67 -17.21
C LYS A 89 25.26 0.18 -17.53
N LYS A 90 26.19 -0.16 -18.43
CA LYS A 90 26.51 -1.55 -18.84
C LYS A 90 27.24 -2.37 -17.76
N GLN A 91 27.88 -1.71 -16.78
CA GLN A 91 28.64 -2.35 -15.71
C GLN A 91 27.88 -2.43 -14.38
N ARG A 92 26.69 -1.81 -14.28
CA ARG A 92 25.86 -1.85 -13.06
C ARG A 92 25.35 -3.26 -12.81
N HIS A 93 25.35 -3.70 -11.56
CA HIS A 93 24.85 -5.01 -11.19
C HIS A 93 23.33 -5.10 -11.37
N THR A 94 22.92 -6.15 -12.08
CA THR A 94 21.53 -6.62 -12.10
C THR A 94 21.27 -7.44 -10.83
N ALA A 95 20.00 -7.63 -10.46
CA ALA A 95 19.64 -8.47 -9.32
C ALA A 95 20.21 -9.90 -9.43
N VAL A 96 20.26 -10.43 -10.66
CA VAL A 96 20.86 -11.74 -10.98
C VAL A 96 22.35 -11.75 -10.63
N ARG A 97 23.10 -10.71 -11.02
CA ARG A 97 24.53 -10.59 -10.70
C ARG A 97 24.77 -10.50 -9.19
N VAL A 98 23.96 -9.72 -8.48
CA VAL A 98 24.03 -9.64 -7.01
C VAL A 98 23.78 -11.01 -6.38
N PHE A 99 22.78 -11.77 -6.84
CA PHE A 99 22.49 -13.10 -6.33
C PHE A 99 23.63 -14.10 -6.60
N ASN A 100 24.15 -14.14 -7.81
CA ASN A 100 25.26 -15.04 -8.15
C ASN A 100 26.50 -14.72 -7.31
N ARG A 101 26.78 -13.43 -7.10
CA ARG A 101 27.88 -12.98 -6.24
C ARG A 101 27.67 -13.36 -4.78
N LEU A 102 26.45 -13.21 -4.25
CA LEU A 102 26.10 -13.68 -2.90
C LEU A 102 26.27 -15.20 -2.75
N LYS A 103 25.93 -15.98 -3.77
CA LYS A 103 26.14 -17.43 -3.75
C LYS A 103 27.61 -17.80 -3.77
N GLN A 104 28.41 -17.12 -4.60
CA GLN A 104 29.84 -17.42 -4.76
C GLN A 104 30.68 -16.97 -3.55
N GLU A 105 30.48 -15.73 -3.07
CA GLU A 105 31.31 -15.16 -2.00
C GLU A 105 30.80 -15.52 -0.60
N HIS A 106 29.51 -15.79 -0.44
CA HIS A 106 28.87 -15.92 0.88
C HIS A 106 28.01 -17.18 1.05
N ALA A 107 28.05 -18.13 0.11
CA ALA A 107 27.28 -19.38 0.17
C ALA A 107 25.78 -19.16 0.47
N PHE A 108 25.19 -18.09 -0.08
CA PHE A 108 23.82 -17.69 0.21
C PHE A 108 22.80 -18.79 -0.11
N GLN A 109 22.02 -19.20 0.90
CA GLN A 109 21.02 -20.28 0.81
C GLN A 109 19.61 -19.80 0.45
N GLY A 110 19.38 -18.49 0.35
CA GLY A 110 18.07 -17.94 0.02
C GLY A 110 17.73 -17.99 -1.47
N SER A 111 16.49 -17.60 -1.79
CA SER A 111 16.01 -17.55 -3.17
C SER A 111 16.41 -16.26 -3.89
N GLU A 112 16.66 -16.36 -5.19
CA GLU A 112 16.89 -15.21 -6.07
C GLU A 112 15.71 -14.24 -6.06
N THR A 113 14.47 -14.73 -5.90
CA THR A 113 13.27 -13.87 -5.86
C THR A 113 13.32 -12.89 -4.68
N THR A 114 13.89 -13.33 -3.56
CA THR A 114 14.06 -12.53 -2.34
C THR A 114 15.10 -11.44 -2.57
N VAL A 115 16.23 -11.80 -3.18
CA VAL A 115 17.28 -10.84 -3.56
C VAL A 115 16.75 -9.83 -4.57
N ARG A 116 16.01 -10.27 -5.59
CA ARG A 116 15.41 -9.41 -6.61
C ARG A 116 14.42 -8.41 -6.02
N ARG A 117 13.58 -8.85 -5.08
CA ARG A 117 12.65 -7.97 -4.36
C ARG A 117 13.42 -6.90 -3.57
N TYR A 118 14.40 -7.32 -2.77
CA TYR A 118 15.22 -6.40 -1.99
C TYR A 118 16.01 -5.42 -2.86
N VAL A 119 16.66 -5.88 -3.93
CA VAL A 119 17.43 -5.02 -4.85
C VAL A 119 16.54 -3.98 -5.53
N ARG A 120 15.29 -4.32 -5.87
CA ARG A 120 14.33 -3.35 -6.42
C ARG A 120 14.01 -2.25 -5.40
N GLU A 121 13.69 -2.62 -4.17
CA GLU A 121 13.41 -1.69 -3.08
C GLU A 121 14.62 -0.82 -2.74
N ALA A 122 15.81 -1.42 -2.67
CA ALA A 122 17.08 -0.74 -2.40
C ALA A 122 17.44 0.23 -3.53
N LYS A 123 17.22 -0.12 -4.80
CA LYS A 123 17.48 0.79 -5.94
C LYS A 123 16.55 2.00 -5.95
N LEU A 124 15.30 1.85 -5.50
CA LEU A 124 14.39 2.98 -5.29
C LEU A 124 14.86 3.84 -4.12
N ARG A 125 15.15 3.23 -2.96
CA ARG A 125 15.63 3.92 -1.76
C ARG A 125 16.95 4.67 -1.96
N LEU A 126 17.87 4.11 -2.75
CA LEU A 126 19.19 4.69 -3.01
C LEU A 126 19.22 5.61 -4.25
N GLY A 127 18.09 5.79 -4.95
CA GLY A 127 18.02 6.62 -6.16
C GLY A 127 18.86 6.09 -7.33
N VAL A 128 19.14 4.79 -7.36
CA VAL A 128 19.93 4.13 -8.43
C VAL A 128 19.02 3.69 -9.60
N SER A 129 17.71 3.68 -9.38
CA SER A 129 16.71 3.36 -10.40
C SER A 129 16.46 4.56 -11.33
N GLY A 130 17.06 4.56 -12.52
CA GLY A 130 16.84 5.57 -13.56
C GLY A 130 15.51 5.44 -14.32
N ARG A 131 14.43 5.04 -13.65
CA ARG A 131 13.08 5.07 -14.23
C ARG A 131 12.33 6.23 -13.60
N GLU A 132 12.44 7.40 -14.23
CA GLU A 132 11.39 8.41 -14.16
C GLU A 132 10.12 7.73 -14.71
N VAL A 133 9.17 7.43 -13.84
CA VAL A 133 7.86 6.98 -14.26
C VAL A 133 7.15 8.22 -14.77
N PHE A 134 7.23 8.46 -16.08
CA PHE A 134 6.40 9.46 -16.74
C PHE A 134 4.96 8.94 -16.70
N ILE A 135 4.12 9.54 -15.85
CA ILE A 135 2.67 9.37 -15.86
C ILE A 135 2.14 10.47 -16.78
N PRO A 136 1.63 10.16 -17.99
CA PRO A 136 0.89 11.15 -18.75
C PRO A 136 -0.32 11.57 -17.92
N SER A 137 -0.32 12.82 -17.46
CA SER A 137 -1.51 13.45 -16.88
C SER A 137 -2.54 13.60 -18.00
N ASP A 138 -3.78 13.23 -17.71
CA ASP A 138 -4.95 13.18 -18.61
C ASP A 138 -4.94 14.22 -19.75
N PRO A 139 -5.25 13.83 -21.01
CA PRO A 139 -5.62 14.82 -22.02
C PRO A 139 -6.92 15.51 -21.58
N GLN A 140 -6.94 16.84 -21.64
CA GLN A 140 -8.14 17.64 -21.34
C GLN A 140 -9.33 17.13 -22.15
N THR A 141 -10.42 16.92 -21.42
CA THR A 141 -11.71 16.41 -21.83
C THR A 141 -12.36 17.33 -22.88
N GLY A 142 -12.88 16.73 -23.95
CA GLY A 142 -14.03 17.22 -24.72
C GLY A 142 -13.91 18.58 -25.41
N VAL A 143 -13.42 18.58 -26.65
CA VAL A 143 -13.96 19.52 -27.64
C VAL A 143 -14.97 18.72 -28.45
N GLU A 144 -16.25 18.91 -28.13
CA GLU A 144 -17.38 18.46 -28.93
C GLU A 144 -17.14 18.90 -30.38
N ALA A 145 -17.08 17.93 -31.30
CA ALA A 145 -17.10 18.24 -32.73
C ALA A 145 -18.54 18.63 -33.09
N GLU A 146 -18.86 19.91 -32.99
CA GLU A 146 -20.06 20.46 -33.59
C GLU A 146 -19.92 20.37 -35.12
N TRP A 147 -20.38 19.25 -35.69
CA TRP A 147 -20.59 19.14 -37.13
C TRP A 147 -21.85 19.94 -37.48
N THR A 148 -21.68 21.21 -37.81
CA THR A 148 -22.70 21.98 -38.50
C THR A 148 -22.60 21.70 -39.99
N GLY A 149 -23.58 20.94 -40.48
CA GLY A 149 -23.84 20.82 -41.91
C GLY A 149 -24.45 22.11 -42.48
N GLU A 150 -24.36 22.23 -43.81
CA GLU A 150 -24.97 23.26 -44.68
C GLU A 150 -24.20 24.60 -44.74
N THR A 151 -23.92 25.27 -45.86
CA THR A 151 -24.48 25.22 -47.23
C THR A 151 -23.53 25.90 -48.25
N ALA A 152 -23.54 25.38 -49.48
CA ALA A 152 -23.48 26.06 -50.80
C ALA A 152 -22.64 27.34 -51.09
N LEU A 153 -21.69 27.19 -52.05
CA LEU A 153 -21.39 28.02 -53.25
C LEU A 153 -20.82 29.46 -53.08
N PRO A 154 -20.28 30.13 -54.15
CA PRO A 154 -19.65 29.67 -55.40
C PRO A 154 -18.29 30.36 -55.70
N PHE A 155 -17.50 29.84 -56.65
CA PHE A 155 -17.02 30.48 -57.90
C PHE A 155 -16.03 29.55 -58.61
#